data_AF-A0A1I7XAX9-F1
#
_entry.id   AF-A0A1I7XAX9-F1
#
_cell.length_a   1.000
_cell.length_b   1.000
_cell.length_c   1.000
_cell.angle_alpha   90.00
_cell.angle_beta   90.00
_cell.angle_gamma   90.00
#
_symmetry.space_group_name_H-M   'P 1'
#
loop_
_entity.id
_entity.type
_entity.pdbx_description
1 polymer ?
#
loop_
_entity_poly.entity_id
_entity_poly.type
_entity_poly.pdbx_seq_one_letter_code
_entity_poly.pdbx_strand_id
1 'polypeptide(L)'
;MFTQSAGVKGILMCGDRPLANAKIKLYDDDSVHNHNIYIYIYVYPCQRKVSFNIPKSFVSSGQQPKMFFNIGQINMQIEFQSEERDCVHRL
;
A
#
# COMPACT_ATOMS: atom_id res chain seq x y z
N MET A 1 -5.32 24.42 -9.08
CA MET A 1 -5.56 22.97 -8.84
C MET A 1 -4.57 22.50 -7.79
N PHE A 2 -5.05 21.94 -6.68
CA PHE A 2 -4.21 21.41 -5.62
C PHE A 2 -4.04 19.90 -5.84
N THR A 3 -3.00 19.52 -6.58
CA THR A 3 -2.64 18.09 -6.72
C THR A 3 -1.69 17.71 -5.60
N GLN A 4 -1.90 16.54 -5.01
CA GLN A 4 -0.99 15.92 -4.07
C GLN A 4 -0.47 14.61 -4.63
N SER A 5 0.69 14.19 -4.16
CA SER A 5 1.29 12.92 -4.54
C SER A 5 2.03 12.32 -3.35
N ALA A 6 2.06 10.99 -3.31
CA ALA A 6 2.77 10.22 -2.31
C ALA A 6 3.52 9.08 -3.00
N GLY A 7 4.65 8.68 -2.43
CA GLY A 7 5.46 7.58 -2.92
C GLY A 7 5.83 6.65 -1.77
N VAL A 8 5.84 5.34 -2.04
CA VAL A 8 6.25 4.32 -1.07
C VAL A 8 7.36 3.47 -1.68
N LYS A 9 8.32 3.04 -0.86
CA LYS A 9 9.36 2.09 -1.24
C LYS A 9 9.55 1.02 -0.16
N GLY A 10 9.88 -0.20 -0.57
CA GLY A 10 10.14 -1.31 0.35
C GLY A 10 10.17 -2.65 -0.38
N ILE A 11 10.24 -3.73 0.41
CA ILE A 11 10.25 -5.11 -0.08
C ILE A 11 9.16 -5.89 0.64
N LEU A 12 8.31 -6.57 -0.13
CA LEU A 12 7.35 -7.52 0.42
C LEU A 12 7.99 -8.90 0.42
N MET A 13 7.86 -9.63 1.52
CA MET A 13 8.45 -10.95 1.75
C MET A 13 7.34 -12.00 1.94
N CYS A 14 7.65 -13.25 1.62
CA CYS A 14 6.84 -14.43 1.90
C CYS A 14 7.77 -15.50 2.49
N GLY A 15 7.80 -15.59 3.81
CA GLY A 15 8.87 -16.31 4.51
C GLY A 15 10.21 -15.66 4.23
N ASP A 16 11.19 -16.48 3.88
CA ASP A 16 12.56 -16.02 3.62
C ASP A 16 12.78 -15.53 2.18
N ARG A 17 11.72 -15.45 1.36
CA ARG A 17 11.81 -15.09 -0.06
C ARG A 17 11.10 -13.77 -0.35
N PRO A 18 11.66 -12.91 -1.22
CA PRO A 18 10.92 -11.78 -1.75
C PRO A 18 9.64 -12.24 -2.47
N LEU A 19 8.54 -11.54 -2.22
CA LEU A 19 7.27 -11.76 -2.89
C LEU A 19 7.33 -11.14 -4.30
N ALA A 20 7.95 -11.88 -5.22
CA ALA A 20 8.05 -11.48 -6.62
C ALA A 20 6.69 -11.55 -7.34
N ASN A 21 6.52 -10.73 -8.37
CA ASN A 21 5.31 -10.66 -9.21
C ASN A 21 4.01 -10.33 -8.46
N ALA A 22 4.11 -9.79 -7.23
CA ALA A 22 2.96 -9.20 -6.59
C ALA A 22 2.48 -8.00 -7.41
N LYS A 23 1.24 -8.07 -7.90
CA LYS A 23 0.56 -6.84 -8.33
C LYS A 23 0.32 -6.00 -7.07
N ILE A 24 0.57 -4.70 -7.19
CA ILE A 24 0.38 -3.73 -6.11
C ILE A 24 -0.46 -2.59 -6.66
N LYS A 25 -1.47 -2.16 -5.90
CA LYS A 25 -2.21 -0.91 -6.15
C LYS A 25 -2.13 -0.03 -4.93
N LEU A 26 -1.77 1.24 -5.13
CA LEU A 26 -1.81 2.28 -4.09
C LEU A 26 -3.18 2.98 -4.16
N TYR A 27 -3.97 2.78 -3.09
CA TYR A 27 -5.24 3.42 -2.77
C TYR A 27 -5.09 4.74 -2.01
N ASP A 28 -5.50 5.93 -2.47
CA ASP A 28 -5.67 7.07 -1.55
C ASP A 28 -7.11 7.07 -0.99
N ASP A 29 -7.27 6.97 0.32
CA ASP A 29 -8.57 7.22 0.94
C ASP A 29 -8.75 8.72 1.09
N ASP A 30 -9.62 9.33 0.27
CA ASP A 30 -10.03 10.74 0.38
C ASP A 30 -10.89 11.01 1.65
N SER A 31 -10.64 10.30 2.74
CA SER A 31 -11.22 10.54 4.05
C SER A 31 -10.63 11.82 4.64
N VAL A 32 -11.50 12.78 4.94
CA VAL A 32 -11.25 14.18 5.36
C VAL A 32 -10.20 14.38 6.49
N HIS A 33 -9.80 13.32 7.18
CA HIS A 33 -8.86 13.36 8.30
C HIS A 33 -7.65 12.41 8.19
N ASN A 34 -7.63 11.46 7.25
CA ASN A 34 -6.59 10.43 7.19
C ASN A 34 -6.14 10.17 5.74
N HIS A 35 -4.89 10.52 5.41
CA HIS A 35 -4.25 10.13 4.15
C HIS A 35 -3.71 8.70 4.26
N ASN A 36 -4.63 7.75 4.40
CA ASN A 36 -4.27 6.34 4.41
C ASN A 36 -3.94 5.91 2.99
N ILE A 37 -2.83 5.20 2.81
CA ILE A 37 -2.55 4.52 1.55
C ILE A 37 -2.82 3.03 1.69
N TYR A 38 -3.71 2.51 0.87
CA TYR A 38 -3.96 1.08 0.80
C TYR A 38 -2.97 0.43 -0.15
N ILE A 39 -2.36 -0.66 0.27
CA ILE A 39 -1.59 -1.56 -0.59
C ILE A 39 -2.46 -2.79 -0.84
N TYR A 40 -2.94 -2.94 -2.07
CA TYR A 40 -3.60 -4.17 -2.51
C TYR A 40 -2.56 -5.15 -3.01
N ILE A 41 -2.47 -6.33 -2.40
CA ILE A 41 -1.64 -7.43 -2.86
C ILE A 41 -2.56 -8.49 -3.45
N TYR A 42 -2.35 -8.78 -4.73
CA TYR A 42 -3.14 -9.77 -5.45
C TYR A 42 -2.53 -11.14 -5.21
N VAL A 43 -3.19 -11.96 -4.39
CA VAL A 43 -2.85 -13.37 -4.18
C VAL A 43 -3.99 -14.19 -4.76
N TYR A 44 -3.72 -15.18 -5.60
CA TYR A 44 -4.81 -16.05 -6.09
C TYR A 44 -5.21 -17.02 -4.97
N PRO A 45 -6.51 -17.21 -4.66
CA PRO A 45 -7.71 -16.76 -5.38
C PRO A 45 -8.36 -15.44 -4.91
N CYS A 46 -7.82 -14.76 -3.89
CA CYS A 46 -8.41 -13.55 -3.30
C CYS A 46 -7.37 -12.46 -3.00
N GLN A 47 -7.71 -11.21 -3.32
CA GLN A 47 -6.86 -10.06 -3.06
C GLN A 47 -6.80 -9.78 -1.56
N ARG A 48 -5.59 -9.67 -1.02
CA ARG A 48 -5.37 -9.18 0.35
C ARG A 48 -5.15 -7.68 0.27
N LYS A 49 -5.98 -6.91 0.95
CA LYS A 49 -5.83 -5.47 1.08
C LYS A 49 -5.23 -5.20 2.45
N VAL A 50 -4.05 -4.60 2.46
CA VAL A 50 -3.37 -4.19 3.69
C VAL A 50 -3.28 -2.67 3.72
N SER A 51 -3.72 -2.09 4.82
CA SER A 51 -3.81 -0.64 5.00
C SER A 51 -2.57 -0.12 5.70
N PHE A 52 -1.88 0.85 5.10
CA PHE A 52 -0.73 1.50 5.72
C PHE A 52 -1.01 3.00 5.83
N ASN A 53 -0.90 3.55 7.04
CA ASN A 53 -0.98 4.99 7.22
C ASN A 53 0.32 5.63 6.72
N ILE A 54 0.21 6.61 5.82
CA ILE A 54 1.37 7.41 5.42
C ILE A 54 1.30 8.75 6.16
N PRO A 55 2.36 9.12 6.89
CA PRO A 55 2.40 10.42 7.55
C PRO A 55 2.29 11.56 6.54
N LYS A 56 1.54 12.61 6.88
CA LYS A 56 1.37 13.82 6.05
C LYS A 56 2.69 14.44 5.60
N SER A 57 3.77 14.27 6.37
CA SER A 57 5.11 14.75 6.00
C SER A 57 5.66 14.12 4.73
N PHE A 58 5.18 12.95 4.31
CA PHE A 58 5.56 12.26 3.06
C PHE A 58 4.63 12.57 1.88
N VAL A 59 3.60 13.40 2.09
CA VAL A 59 2.69 13.86 1.04
C VAL A 59 3.24 15.15 0.46
N SER A 60 3.45 15.17 -0.86
CA SER A 60 4.03 16.30 -1.57
C SER A 60 2.99 17.02 -2.42
N SER A 61 3.07 18.35 -2.51
CA SER A 61 2.30 19.13 -3.49
C SER A 61 2.85 18.93 -4.91
N GLY A 62 1.98 18.68 -5.87
CA GLY A 62 2.31 18.44 -7.27
C GLY A 62 2.06 16.99 -7.71
N GLN A 63 2.24 16.73 -9.00
CA GLN A 63 1.94 15.42 -9.62
C GLN A 63 2.93 14.32 -9.26
N GLN A 64 4.15 14.67 -8.85
CA GLN A 64 5.21 13.71 -8.54
C GLN A 64 5.62 13.81 -7.06
N PRO A 65 5.78 12.66 -6.38
CA PRO A 65 6.18 12.65 -4.98
C PRO A 65 7.63 13.15 -4.86
N LYS A 66 7.85 14.11 -3.96
CA LYS A 66 9.21 14.65 -3.69
C LYS A 66 10.00 13.75 -2.75
N MET A 67 9.31 12.87 -2.03
CA MET A 67 9.89 11.96 -1.06
C MET A 67 9.12 10.63 -1.03
N PHE A 68 9.83 9.57 -0.64
CA PHE A 68 9.30 8.22 -0.56
C PHE A 68 9.28 7.76 0.89
N PHE A 69 8.11 7.31 1.35
CA PHE A 69 7.97 6.64 2.64
C PHE A 69 8.55 5.22 2.54
N ASN A 70 9.56 4.92 3.36
CA ASN A 70 10.20 3.61 3.37
C ASN A 70 9.48 2.67 4.35
N ILE A 71 8.77 1.68 3.84
CA ILE A 71 8.08 0.67 4.64
C ILE A 71 8.98 -0.49 5.07
N GLY A 72 10.25 -0.49 4.64
CA GLY A 72 11.22 -1.52 4.99
C GLY A 72 10.92 -2.86 4.31
N GLN A 73 11.13 -3.95 5.07
CA GLN A 73 10.78 -5.31 4.64
C GLN A 73 9.57 -5.79 5.42
N ILE A 74 8.51 -6.18 4.73
CA ILE A 74 7.27 -6.64 5.35
C ILE A 74 7.04 -8.10 4.97
N ASN A 75 7.03 -9.00 5.95
CA ASN A 75 6.63 -10.38 5.73
C ASN A 75 5.11 -10.48 5.68
N MET A 76 4.57 -10.78 4.50
CA MET A 76 3.13 -10.87 4.26
C MET A 76 2.50 -12.15 4.84
N GLN A 77 3.26 -13.05 5.49
CA GLN A 77 2.68 -14.21 6.19
C GLN A 77 1.96 -13.83 7.49
N ILE A 78 2.23 -12.65 8.04
CA ILE A 78 1.54 -12.18 9.24
C ILE A 78 0.10 -11.76 8.90
N GLU A 79 -0.76 -11.79 9.93
CA GLU A 79 -2.10 -11.22 9.88
C GLU A 79 -2.04 -9.75 10.33
N PHE A 80 -2.53 -8.84 9.48
CA PHE A 80 -2.57 -7.42 9.82
C PHE A 80 -3.94 -7.08 10.43
N GLN A 81 -3.96 -6.30 11.51
CA GLN A 81 -5.22 -5.91 12.16
C GLN A 81 -6.20 -5.18 11.21
N SER A 82 -5.68 -4.50 10.20
CA SER A 82 -6.46 -3.79 9.17
C SER A 82 -6.42 -4.49 7.81
N GLU A 83 -6.28 -5.82 7.82
CA GLU A 83 -6.35 -6.63 6.61
C GLU A 83 -7.80 -6.92 6.21
N GLU A 84 -8.11 -6.67 4.95
CA GLU A 84 -9.37 -7.09 4.32
C GLU A 84 -9.06 -8.11 3.21
N ARG A 85 -10.03 -8.98 2.91
CA ARG A 85 -9.97 -9.92 1.79
C ARG A 85 -11.06 -9.61 0.78
N ASP A 86 -10.68 -9.38 -0.47
CA ASP A 86 -11.62 -9.26 -1.60
C ASP A 86 -11.46 -10.44 -2.57
N CYS A 87 -12.45 -11.34 -2.54
CA CYS A 87 -12.54 -12.49 -3.44
C CYS A 87 -13.50 -12.26 -4.61
N VAL A 88 -14.21 -11.12 -4.63
CA VAL A 88 -15.33 -10.81 -5.53
C VAL A 88 -14.85 -9.99 -6.72
N HIS A 89 -14.09 -8.91 -6.48
CA HIS A 89 -13.52 -8.10 -7.56
C HIS A 89 -12.15 -8.63 -7.98
N ARG A 90 -12.14 -9.73 -8.74
CA ARG A 90 -10.91 -10.27 -9.35
C ARG A 90 -10.48 -9.36 -10.50
N LEU A 91 -9.32 -8.69 -10.39
CA LEU A 91 -8.68 -7.95 -11.49
C LEU A 91 -8.00 -8.89 -12.50
#